data_AF-C6PY49-F1
#
_entry.id   AF-C6PY49-F1
#
_cell.length_a   1.000
_cell.length_b   1.000
_cell.length_c   1.000
_cell.angle_alpha   90.00
_cell.angle_beta   90.00
_cell.angle_gamma   90.00
#
_symmetry.space_group_name_H-M   'P 1'
#
loop_
_entity.id
_entity.type
_entity.pdbx_description
1 polymer ?
#
loop_
_entity_poly.entity_id
_entity_poly.type
_entity_poly.pdbx_seq_one_letter_code
_entity_poly.pdbx_strand_id
1 'polypeptide(L)'
;MNQLCYNMFEMILNKLDGLEFEVIKITLICNKSSFIKRVSKDIKNNLREKEALDAGLNRIPLYENMNTIKIDTSDISISETADKIIEIIKNDTIK
;
A
#
# COMPACT_ATOMS: atom_id res chain seq x y z
N MET A 1 14.06 9.41 -9.08
CA MET A 1 12.83 9.65 -8.30
C MET A 1 12.36 8.43 -7.47
N ASN A 2 12.95 7.24 -7.66
CA ASN A 2 12.61 6.00 -6.91
C ASN A 2 13.23 5.87 -5.50
N GLN A 3 14.02 6.85 -5.03
CA GLN A 3 14.81 6.69 -3.80
C GLN A 3 14.04 7.02 -2.49
N LEU A 4 13.00 7.85 -2.56
CA LEU A 4 12.35 8.40 -1.35
C LEU A 4 11.51 7.38 -0.57
N CYS A 5 10.76 6.49 -1.24
CA CYS A 5 9.94 5.49 -0.55
C CYS A 5 10.76 4.31 -0.01
N TYR A 6 11.83 3.90 -0.71
CA TYR A 6 12.74 2.85 -0.24
C TYR A 6 13.38 3.24 1.10
N ASN A 7 13.86 4.47 1.21
CA ASN A 7 14.53 4.95 2.42
C ASN A 7 13.61 4.98 3.65
N MET A 8 12.30 5.16 3.50
CA MET A 8 11.38 5.28 4.64
C MET A 8 11.13 3.94 5.33
N PHE A 9 11.03 2.83 4.57
CA PHE A 9 10.93 1.49 5.16
C PHE A 9 12.18 1.13 5.94
N GLU A 10 13.35 1.31 5.34
CA GLU A 10 14.63 0.99 5.99
C GLU A 10 14.87 1.87 7.23
N MET A 11 14.49 3.15 7.19
CA MET A 11 14.55 4.03 8.38
C MET A 11 13.69 3.54 9.55
N ILE A 12 12.54 2.91 9.28
CA ILE A 12 11.68 2.36 10.32
C ILE A 12 12.23 1.01 10.81
N LEU A 13 12.60 0.12 9.88
CA LEU A 13 13.11 -1.22 10.19
C LEU A 13 14.43 -1.17 10.96
N ASN A 14 15.34 -0.23 10.63
CA ASN A 14 16.59 -0.04 11.35
C ASN A 14 16.39 0.31 12.84
N LYS A 15 15.24 0.88 13.22
CA LYS A 15 14.93 1.15 14.64
C LYS A 15 14.46 -0.08 15.41
N LEU A 16 14.09 -1.13 14.69
CA LEU A 16 13.67 -2.41 15.25
C LEU A 16 14.83 -3.41 15.25
N ASP A 17 16.02 -2.99 14.82
CA ASP A 17 17.21 -3.84 14.75
C ASP A 17 17.52 -4.48 16.12
N GLY A 18 17.87 -5.77 16.10
CA GLY A 18 18.08 -6.59 17.30
C GLY A 18 16.82 -7.17 17.96
N LEU A 19 15.62 -6.88 17.44
CA LEU A 19 14.40 -7.61 17.83
C LEU A 19 14.20 -8.83 16.93
N GLU A 20 13.63 -9.90 17.47
CA GLU A 20 13.23 -11.08 16.70
C GLU A 20 11.83 -10.88 16.12
N PHE A 21 11.74 -10.66 14.81
CA PHE A 21 10.48 -10.51 14.08
C PHE A 21 10.65 -10.84 12.60
N GLU A 22 9.56 -11.26 11.97
CA GLU A 22 9.47 -11.45 10.53
C GLU A 22 8.87 -10.21 9.86
N VAL A 23 9.40 -9.85 8.69
CA VAL A 23 8.96 -8.67 7.94
C VAL A 23 8.26 -9.07 6.65
N ILE A 24 6.94 -8.88 6.62
CA ILE A 24 6.13 -9.07 5.42
C ILE A 24 5.83 -7.71 4.81
N LYS A 25 6.47 -7.38 3.68
CA LYS A 25 6.28 -6.11 2.97
C LYS A 25 5.14 -6.26 1.96
N ILE A 26 4.02 -5.56 2.19
CA ILE A 26 2.85 -5.56 1.31
C ILE A 26 2.57 -4.14 0.82
N THR A 27 2.31 -3.99 -0.47
CA THR A 27 1.80 -2.74 -1.07
C THR A 27 0.42 -2.98 -1.66
N LEU A 28 -0.54 -2.17 -1.22
CA LEU A 28 -1.87 -2.12 -1.85
C LEU A 28 -1.81 -1.17 -3.05
N ILE A 29 -2.08 -1.70 -4.23
CA ILE A 29 -2.15 -0.91 -5.47
C ILE A 29 -3.58 -0.87 -5.99
N CYS A 30 -3.87 0.11 -6.84
CA CYS A 30 -5.09 0.13 -7.63
C CYS A 30 -4.88 0.92 -8.91
N ASN A 31 -5.71 0.64 -9.91
CA ASN A 31 -5.71 1.39 -11.14
C ASN A 31 -6.20 2.83 -10.91
N LYS A 32 -5.85 3.71 -11.86
CA LYS A 32 -6.17 5.14 -11.82
C LYS A 32 -7.66 5.41 -11.64
N SER A 33 -8.52 4.66 -12.33
CA SER A 33 -9.98 4.83 -12.25
C SER A 33 -10.55 4.52 -10.86
N SER A 34 -10.13 3.41 -10.25
CA SER A 34 -10.56 2.99 -8.91
C SER A 34 -10.05 3.95 -7.85
N PHE A 35 -8.80 4.43 -7.98
CA PHE A 35 -8.26 5.49 -7.13
C PHE A 35 -9.11 6.77 -7.19
N ILE A 36 -9.35 7.30 -8.39
CA ILE A 36 -10.13 8.53 -8.59
C ILE A 36 -11.53 8.38 -8.00
N LYS A 37 -12.20 7.25 -8.26
CA LYS A 37 -13.55 6.99 -7.76
C LYS A 37 -13.62 7.02 -6.23
N ARG A 38 -12.66 6.36 -5.55
CA ARG A 38 -12.61 6.30 -4.08
C ARG A 38 -12.28 7.65 -3.46
N VAL A 39 -11.22 8.31 -3.92
CA VAL A 39 -10.80 9.59 -3.36
C VAL A 39 -11.82 10.69 -3.64
N SER A 40 -12.45 10.70 -4.82
CA SER A 40 -13.51 11.66 -5.12
C SER A 40 -14.74 11.48 -4.23
N LYS A 41 -15.07 10.24 -3.84
CA LYS A 41 -16.14 9.96 -2.88
C LYS A 41 -15.77 10.49 -1.49
N ASP A 42 -14.53 10.29 -1.05
CA ASP A 42 -14.05 10.80 0.24
C ASP A 42 -14.05 12.34 0.29
N ILE A 43 -13.62 13.00 -0.79
CA ILE A 43 -13.67 14.47 -0.91
C ILE A 43 -15.12 14.97 -0.81
N LYS A 44 -16.06 14.33 -1.52
CA LYS A 44 -17.49 14.68 -1.44
C LYS A 44 -18.05 14.55 -0.02
N ASN A 45 -17.50 13.64 0.77
CA ASN A 45 -17.87 13.41 2.16
C ASN A 45 -17.04 14.26 3.16
N ASN A 46 -16.23 15.22 2.67
CA ASN A 46 -15.31 16.04 3.47
C ASN A 46 -14.30 15.23 4.32
N LEU A 47 -13.94 14.03 3.88
CA LEU A 47 -12.95 13.17 4.55
C LEU A 47 -11.52 13.43 4.06
N ARG A 48 -11.36 14.11 2.92
CA ARG A 48 -10.09 14.43 2.27
C ARG A 48 -10.16 15.77 1.57
N GLU A 49 -9.03 16.45 1.50
CA GLU A 49 -8.87 17.65 0.68
C GLU A 49 -8.70 17.30 -0.81
N LYS A 50 -8.94 18.27 -1.69
CA LYS A 50 -8.97 18.05 -3.15
C LYS A 50 -7.60 17.65 -3.71
N GLU A 51 -6.55 18.20 -3.11
CA GLU A 51 -5.14 18.00 -3.40
C GLU A 51 -4.72 16.53 -3.21
N ALA A 52 -5.49 15.75 -2.43
CA ALA A 52 -5.25 14.33 -2.24
C ALA A 52 -5.36 13.52 -3.54
N LEU A 53 -6.13 14.00 -4.51
CA LEU A 53 -6.28 13.33 -5.81
C LEU A 53 -4.98 13.39 -6.61
N ASP A 54 -4.48 14.61 -6.86
CA ASP A 54 -3.27 14.82 -7.65
C ASP A 54 -2.03 14.25 -6.96
N ALA A 55 -1.92 14.45 -5.65
CA ALA A 55 -0.82 13.90 -4.86
C ALA A 55 -0.80 12.36 -4.88
N GLY A 56 -1.96 11.71 -4.88
CA GLY A 56 -2.02 10.25 -4.95
C GLY A 56 -1.73 9.71 -6.35
N LEU A 57 -2.28 10.33 -7.39
CA LEU A 57 -2.02 9.94 -8.78
C LEU A 57 -0.53 10.00 -9.13
N ASN A 58 0.18 11.02 -8.66
CA ASN A 58 1.62 11.16 -8.86
C ASN A 58 2.43 10.09 -8.11
N ARG A 59 1.88 9.48 -7.06
CA ARG A 59 2.56 8.46 -6.25
C ARG A 59 2.30 7.04 -6.73
N ILE A 60 1.19 6.75 -7.42
CA ILE A 60 0.86 5.39 -7.90
C ILE A 60 2.05 4.71 -8.60
N PRO A 61 2.76 5.33 -9.57
CA PRO A 61 3.88 4.68 -10.26
C PRO A 61 5.09 4.39 -9.36
N LEU A 62 5.23 5.11 -8.23
CA LEU A 62 6.32 4.90 -7.28
C LEU A 62 6.15 3.57 -6.54
N TYR A 63 4.90 3.15 -6.32
CA TYR A 63 4.57 1.93 -5.60
C TYR A 63 4.68 0.67 -6.46
N GLU A 64 4.51 0.78 -7.78
CA GLU A 64 4.65 -0.33 -8.73
C GLU A 64 6.07 -0.93 -8.68
N ASN A 65 7.09 -0.09 -8.52
CA ASN A 65 8.49 -0.49 -8.56
C ASN A 65 9.07 -0.94 -7.20
N MET A 66 8.29 -0.94 -6.11
CA MET A 66 8.82 -1.34 -4.80
C MET A 66 8.94 -2.86 -4.67
N ASN A 67 10.02 -3.35 -4.05
CA ASN A 67 10.19 -4.76 -3.73
C ASN A 67 9.29 -5.19 -2.56
N THR A 68 8.02 -5.43 -2.85
CA THR A 68 6.99 -5.88 -1.90
C THR A 68 6.02 -6.83 -2.61
N ILE A 69 5.28 -7.62 -1.84
CA ILE A 69 4.11 -8.33 -2.35
C ILE A 69 3.05 -7.29 -2.74
N LYS A 70 2.46 -7.42 -3.93
CA LYS A 70 1.44 -6.49 -4.43
C LYS A 70 0.06 -7.11 -4.30
N ILE A 71 -0.88 -6.34 -3.76
CA ILE A 71 -2.30 -6.68 -3.79
C ILE A 71 -2.99 -5.62 -4.62
N ASP A 72 -3.51 -6.01 -5.78
CA ASP A 72 -4.38 -5.15 -6.57
C ASP A 72 -5.76 -5.09 -5.93
N THR A 73 -6.11 -3.90 -5.46
CA THR A 73 -7.38 -3.63 -4.80
C THR A 73 -8.43 -3.07 -5.75
N SER A 74 -8.16 -2.94 -7.05
CA SER A 74 -9.01 -2.22 -8.02
C SER A 74 -10.46 -2.71 -8.03
N ASP A 75 -10.63 -4.03 -8.01
CA ASP A 75 -11.91 -4.71 -8.23
C ASP A 75 -12.33 -5.62 -7.07
N ILE A 76 -11.62 -5.54 -5.94
CA ILE A 76 -11.93 -6.30 -4.73
C ILE A 76 -12.39 -5.39 -3.60
N SER A 77 -13.22 -5.94 -2.72
CA SER A 77 -13.71 -5.28 -1.52
C SER A 77 -12.64 -5.17 -0.43
N ILE A 78 -12.97 -4.41 0.62
CA ILE A 78 -12.13 -4.29 1.82
C ILE A 78 -11.95 -5.65 2.50
N SER A 79 -13.03 -6.46 2.58
CA SER A 79 -12.97 -7.80 3.17
C SER A 79 -12.04 -8.71 2.37
N GLU A 80 -12.23 -8.77 1.05
CA GLU A 80 -11.37 -9.59 0.18
C GLU A 80 -9.90 -9.15 0.21
N THR A 81 -9.64 -7.85 0.39
CA THR A 81 -8.28 -7.34 0.57
C THR A 81 -7.68 -7.85 1.89
N ALA A 82 -8.46 -7.82 2.98
CA ALA A 82 -8.03 -8.34 4.28
C ALA A 82 -7.79 -9.86 4.23
N ASP A 83 -8.67 -10.62 3.57
CA ASP A 83 -8.53 -12.07 3.39
C ASP A 83 -7.24 -12.41 2.63
N LYS A 84 -6.91 -11.66 1.58
CA LYS A 84 -5.63 -11.81 0.85
C LYS A 84 -4.42 -11.52 1.73
N ILE A 85 -4.48 -10.51 2.60
CA ILE A 85 -3.39 -10.21 3.54
C ILE A 85 -3.21 -11.39 4.51
N ILE A 86 -4.28 -11.94 5.05
CA ILE A 86 -4.25 -13.11 5.95
C ILE A 86 -3.65 -14.33 5.24
N GLU A 87 -4.04 -14.56 3.98
CA GLU A 87 -3.50 -15.66 3.17
C GLU A 87 -1.98 -15.50 2.96
N ILE A 88 -1.51 -14.30 2.63
CA ILE A 88 -0.08 -14.00 2.49
C ILE A 88 0.66 -14.30 3.79
N ILE A 89 0.14 -13.84 4.94
CA ILE A 89 0.77 -14.07 6.25
C ILE A 89 0.88 -15.58 6.54
N LYS A 90 -0.22 -16.32 6.37
CA LYS A 90 -0.23 -17.77 6.62
C LYS A 90 0.75 -18.53 5.73
N ASN A 91 0.86 -18.14 4.46
CA ASN A 91 1.77 -18.79 3.52
C ASN A 91 3.25 -18.48 3.80
N ASP A 92 3.54 -17.38 4.50
CA ASP A 92 4.90 -17.02 4.90
C ASP A 92 5.33 -17.77 6.18
N THR A 93 4.43 -17.93 7.16
CA THR A 93 4.68 -18.67 8.42
C THR A 93 4.80 -20.20 8.23
N ILE A 94 4.51 -20.74 7.04
CA ILE A 94 4.60 -22.19 6.74
C ILE A 94 5.93 -22.56 6.04
N LYS A 95 6.85 -21.60 5.83
CA LYS A 95 8.20 -21.87 5.32
C LYS A 95 9.19 -22.15 6.44
#